data_AF-A0A7W6MDA2-F1
#
_entry.id   AF-A0A7W6MDA2-F1
#
_cell.length_a   1.000
_cell.length_b   1.000
_cell.length_c   1.000
_cell.angle_alpha   90.00
_cell.angle_beta   90.00
_cell.angle_gamma   90.00
#
_symmetry.space_group_name_H-M   'P 1'
#
loop_
_entity.id
_entity.type
_entity.pdbx_description
1 polymer ?
#
loop_
_entity_poly.entity_id
_entity_poly.type
_entity_poly.pdbx_seq_one_letter_code
_entity_poly.pdbx_strand_id
1 'polypeptide(L)'
;MSGMTCMLGGGTGPAHGTLATTCTPGPWHLARMIEAADAFPMNLAFAGKGNASLPGALTEMVLAGATSLKLHEDWGTTPGAIDCCLSVADEYDVQVMIHTDTLNESGFVEDTIGAIKGRTIHAFHTEGAGGGHAPDIIKICGQPNVIPSSTNPTRPYTVNTIAEHLDMLMVCHHLSPSIPEDIAFAESRIRKETIAAEDILHDIGAFSIISSDSQAMGRVGEVAIRTWQTADKMKRQRGRLKEEKGDNDNFRVRRYIAKYTINPAIAHGLSHEIGSVEVGKRADLVLWNPAFFGVKPDMVLLGGSIAAAPMGDPNASIPTPQPVHYRPMFASYGKSLTNSSVTFVSQASLDAGLKGRLGVAKELVAVKNTRGGISKASMIHNDLTPEIEVDPETYEVRANGELLTCEPATVLPMAQRYFLF
;
A
#
# COMPACT_ATOMS: atom_id res chain seq x y z
N MET A 1 -10.00 10.46 11.22
CA MET A 1 -9.26 9.18 11.22
C MET A 1 -9.99 8.21 10.30
N SER A 2 -9.29 7.29 9.64
CA SER A 2 -9.82 6.45 8.54
C SER A 2 -10.01 4.96 8.88
N GLY A 3 -9.61 4.52 10.09
CA GLY A 3 -9.69 3.12 10.50
C GLY A 3 -8.46 2.26 10.15
N MET A 4 -7.35 2.87 9.74
CA MET A 4 -6.06 2.16 9.62
C MET A 4 -5.44 1.97 11.00
N THR A 5 -4.98 0.75 11.30
CA THR A 5 -4.34 0.37 12.58
C THR A 5 -2.89 -0.08 12.41
N CYS A 6 -2.44 -0.28 11.17
CA CYS A 6 -1.07 -0.61 10.83
C CYS A 6 -0.58 0.29 9.69
N MET A 7 0.66 0.78 9.78
CA MET A 7 1.35 1.47 8.70
C MET A 7 2.70 0.80 8.44
N LEU A 8 2.91 0.45 7.18
CA LEU A 8 4.17 -0.09 6.67
C LEU A 8 4.66 0.81 5.55
N GLY A 9 5.91 1.22 5.64
CA GLY A 9 6.54 2.11 4.67
C GLY A 9 7.95 2.46 5.12
N GLY A 10 8.51 3.57 4.68
CA GLY A 10 9.83 4.02 5.16
C GLY A 10 9.94 5.53 5.05
N GLY A 11 10.82 6.11 5.84
CA GLY A 11 11.06 7.54 5.82
C GLY A 11 11.74 8.08 7.06
N THR A 12 12.21 9.32 7.00
CA THR A 12 12.92 10.00 8.09
C THR A 12 12.37 11.40 8.38
N GLY A 13 11.12 11.65 7.97
CA GLY A 13 10.49 12.97 7.97
C GLY A 13 10.51 13.61 6.57
N PRO A 14 10.36 14.94 6.44
CA PRO A 14 10.24 15.62 5.15
C PRO A 14 11.60 15.82 4.45
N ALA A 15 12.43 14.78 4.39
CA ALA A 15 13.65 14.77 3.59
C ALA A 15 13.31 14.37 2.15
N HIS A 16 14.00 14.93 1.14
CA HIS A 16 13.73 14.65 -0.28
C HIS A 16 13.66 13.15 -0.60
N GLY A 17 14.58 12.35 -0.04
CA GLY A 17 14.54 10.90 -0.20
C GLY A 17 13.25 10.23 0.31
N THR A 18 12.65 10.76 1.38
CA THR A 18 11.37 10.27 1.94
C THR A 18 10.16 10.85 1.21
N LEU A 19 10.25 12.08 0.73
CA LEU A 19 9.19 12.70 -0.08
C LEU A 19 8.98 11.96 -1.42
N ALA A 20 10.03 11.31 -1.92
CA ALA A 20 9.97 10.47 -3.11
C ALA A 20 9.78 8.98 -2.79
N THR A 21 10.50 8.45 -1.79
CA THR A 21 10.65 7.00 -1.63
C THR A 21 10.28 6.52 -0.22
N THR A 22 9.62 5.37 -0.13
CA THR A 22 9.29 4.71 1.14
C THR A 22 10.50 4.00 1.75
N CYS A 23 11.60 4.72 1.98
CA CYS A 23 12.89 4.20 2.44
C CYS A 23 13.32 4.86 3.75
N THR A 24 13.70 4.05 4.74
CA THR A 24 14.42 4.48 5.95
C THR A 24 15.89 4.08 5.79
N PRO A 25 16.77 4.95 5.26
CA PRO A 25 18.09 4.53 4.80
C PRO A 25 19.08 4.34 5.96
N GLY A 26 19.62 3.14 6.08
CA GLY A 26 20.74 2.82 6.98
C GLY A 26 20.36 2.51 8.43
N PRO A 27 21.24 1.84 9.20
CA PRO A 27 20.96 1.41 10.56
C PRO A 27 20.60 2.53 11.54
N TRP A 28 21.24 3.68 11.39
CA TRP A 28 21.03 4.82 12.31
C TRP A 28 19.62 5.38 12.19
N HIS A 29 19.12 5.60 10.98
CA HIS A 29 17.77 6.12 10.77
C HIS A 29 16.71 5.10 11.19
N LEU A 30 16.90 3.81 10.89
CA LEU A 30 15.99 2.75 11.35
C LEU A 30 15.87 2.75 12.88
N ALA A 31 16.99 2.86 13.60
CA ALA A 31 16.98 2.96 15.06
C ALA A 31 16.15 4.16 15.56
N ARG A 32 16.35 5.35 14.97
CA ARG A 32 15.58 6.56 15.35
C ARG A 32 14.09 6.43 15.07
N MET A 33 13.71 5.83 13.94
CA MET A 33 12.31 5.65 13.59
C MET A 33 11.63 4.60 14.48
N ILE A 34 12.34 3.52 14.84
CA ILE A 34 11.85 2.50 15.77
C ILE A 34 11.70 3.07 17.18
N GLU A 35 12.62 3.93 17.63
CA GLU A 35 12.47 4.66 18.91
C GLU A 35 11.26 5.62 18.87
N ALA A 36 11.08 6.36 17.77
CA ALA A 36 9.94 7.25 17.61
C ALA A 36 8.59 6.51 17.57
N ALA A 37 8.59 5.23 17.17
CA ALA A 37 7.37 4.41 17.09
C ALA A 37 6.64 4.29 18.45
N ASP A 38 7.35 4.40 19.58
CA ASP A 38 6.78 4.39 20.93
C ASP A 38 5.81 5.55 21.19
N ALA A 39 5.83 6.60 20.38
CA ALA A 39 4.97 7.78 20.54
C ALA A 39 3.60 7.66 19.86
N PHE A 40 3.34 6.58 19.11
CA PHE A 40 2.14 6.49 18.28
C PHE A 40 1.27 5.27 18.61
N PRO A 41 -0.06 5.43 18.77
CA PRO A 41 -0.99 4.30 18.86
C PRO A 41 -1.23 3.74 17.45
N MET A 42 -0.27 2.95 16.97
CA MET A 42 -0.24 2.38 15.61
C MET A 42 0.72 1.20 15.61
N ASN A 43 0.37 0.12 14.89
CA ASN A 43 1.38 -0.87 14.55
C ASN A 43 2.26 -0.31 13.42
N LEU A 44 3.57 -0.34 13.59
CA LEU A 44 4.51 0.28 12.65
C LEU A 44 5.51 -0.73 12.12
N ALA A 45 5.83 -0.65 10.84
CA ALA A 45 6.82 -1.46 10.16
C ALA A 45 7.63 -0.56 9.22
N PHE A 46 8.96 -0.68 9.27
CA PHE A 46 9.85 0.21 8.51
C PHE A 46 10.60 -0.56 7.42
N ALA A 47 10.60 0.01 6.22
CA ALA A 47 11.35 -0.48 5.07
C ALA A 47 12.72 0.22 5.00
N GLY A 48 13.75 -0.57 4.72
CA GLY A 48 15.07 -0.07 4.34
C GLY A 48 15.12 0.29 2.85
N LYS A 49 16.22 0.91 2.43
CA LYS A 49 16.50 1.14 1.01
C LYS A 49 17.00 -0.16 0.37
N GLY A 50 16.38 -0.62 -0.70
CA GLY A 50 16.73 -1.86 -1.41
C GLY A 50 17.73 -1.68 -2.53
N ASN A 51 17.99 -0.46 -2.98
CA ASN A 51 18.86 -0.18 -4.12
C ASN A 51 20.35 -0.24 -3.72
N ALA A 52 20.98 -1.39 -3.96
CA ALA A 52 22.43 -1.60 -3.90
C ALA A 52 22.82 -2.81 -4.77
N SER A 53 24.02 -2.79 -5.37
CA SER A 53 24.55 -3.93 -6.14
C SER A 53 25.44 -4.86 -5.32
N LEU A 54 25.63 -4.57 -4.03
CA LEU A 54 26.35 -5.42 -3.07
C LEU A 54 25.49 -5.57 -1.80
N PRO A 55 25.48 -6.76 -1.16
CA PRO A 55 24.49 -7.08 -0.14
C PRO A 55 24.74 -6.37 1.20
N GLY A 56 25.99 -6.02 1.52
CA GLY A 56 26.37 -5.56 2.87
C GLY A 56 25.53 -4.40 3.42
N ALA A 57 25.23 -3.40 2.58
CA ALA A 57 24.40 -2.25 2.97
C ALA A 57 22.92 -2.65 3.21
N LEU A 58 22.41 -3.64 2.49
CA LEU A 58 21.05 -4.13 2.65
C LEU A 58 20.94 -4.98 3.93
N THR A 59 21.92 -5.86 4.15
CA THR A 59 22.02 -6.71 5.34
C THR A 59 22.06 -5.89 6.62
N GLU A 60 22.87 -4.82 6.69
CA GLU A 60 22.93 -3.98 7.90
C GLU A 60 21.59 -3.31 8.23
N MET A 61 20.78 -2.94 7.22
CA MET A 61 19.45 -2.37 7.41
C MET A 61 18.47 -3.42 7.93
N VAL A 62 18.51 -4.64 7.39
CA VAL A 62 17.69 -5.75 7.89
C VAL A 62 18.03 -6.06 9.34
N LEU A 63 19.32 -6.15 9.69
CA LEU A 63 19.80 -6.36 11.07
C LEU A 63 19.44 -5.19 12.01
N ALA A 64 19.23 -4.00 11.47
CA ALA A 64 18.81 -2.82 12.24
C ALA A 64 17.30 -2.72 12.47
N GLY A 65 16.50 -3.63 11.90
CA GLY A 65 15.06 -3.73 12.15
C GLY A 65 14.17 -3.50 10.93
N ALA A 66 14.72 -3.36 9.72
CA ALA A 66 13.90 -3.24 8.53
C ALA A 66 13.07 -4.53 8.29
N THR A 67 11.76 -4.39 8.12
CA THR A 67 10.83 -5.51 7.82
C THR A 67 10.78 -5.86 6.34
N SER A 68 11.24 -4.94 5.50
CA SER A 68 11.20 -5.01 4.05
C SER A 68 12.24 -4.07 3.45
N LEU A 69 12.51 -4.22 2.16
CA LEU A 69 13.37 -3.33 1.39
C LEU A 69 12.57 -2.72 0.24
N LYS A 70 12.72 -1.41 -0.01
CA LYS A 70 12.11 -0.72 -1.17
C LYS A 70 13.15 -0.50 -2.25
N LEU A 71 12.93 -1.09 -3.41
CA LEU A 71 13.58 -0.70 -4.67
C LEU A 71 12.80 0.48 -5.26
N HIS A 72 13.49 1.59 -5.52
CA HIS A 72 12.91 2.78 -6.14
C HIS A 72 13.77 3.34 -7.27
N GLU A 73 13.14 3.80 -8.36
CA GLU A 73 13.88 4.27 -9.55
C GLU A 73 14.76 5.49 -9.25
N ASP A 74 14.31 6.40 -8.38
CA ASP A 74 15.09 7.54 -7.88
C ASP A 74 16.41 7.14 -7.20
N TRP A 75 16.54 5.89 -6.76
CA TRP A 75 17.79 5.31 -6.24
C TRP A 75 18.45 4.32 -7.21
N GLY A 76 17.89 4.12 -8.40
CA GLY A 76 18.31 3.19 -9.45
C GLY A 76 17.73 1.78 -9.27
N THR A 77 16.57 1.49 -9.85
CA THR A 77 15.95 0.14 -9.84
C THR A 77 16.48 -0.72 -11.00
N THR A 78 17.80 -0.91 -11.03
CA THR A 78 18.47 -1.65 -12.11
C THR A 78 18.41 -3.17 -11.88
N PRO A 79 18.60 -4.02 -12.91
CA PRO A 79 18.64 -5.47 -12.76
C PRO A 79 19.61 -5.97 -11.68
N GLY A 80 20.78 -5.34 -11.54
CA GLY A 80 21.76 -5.69 -10.50
C GLY A 80 21.27 -5.37 -9.08
N ALA A 81 20.58 -4.24 -8.90
CA ALA A 81 19.97 -3.89 -7.62
C ALA A 81 18.78 -4.79 -7.27
N ILE A 82 17.93 -5.12 -8.25
CA ILE A 82 16.80 -6.05 -8.09
C ILE A 82 17.32 -7.41 -7.62
N ASP A 83 18.31 -7.97 -8.31
CA ASP A 83 18.87 -9.28 -8.00
C ASP A 83 19.54 -9.35 -6.62
N CYS A 84 20.33 -8.33 -6.28
CA CYS A 84 20.97 -8.22 -4.97
C CYS A 84 19.93 -8.11 -3.84
N CYS A 85 18.94 -7.22 -3.99
CA CYS A 85 17.91 -6.99 -2.98
C CYS A 85 17.05 -8.24 -2.73
N LEU A 86 16.64 -8.93 -3.78
CA LEU A 86 15.87 -10.17 -3.66
C LEU A 86 16.70 -11.30 -3.03
N SER A 87 18.01 -11.37 -3.28
CA SER A 87 18.87 -12.36 -2.65
C SER A 87 18.99 -12.15 -1.14
N VAL A 88 19.12 -10.89 -0.69
CA VAL A 88 19.10 -10.55 0.74
C VAL A 88 17.73 -10.81 1.35
N ALA A 89 16.65 -10.52 0.63
CA ALA A 89 15.30 -10.82 1.09
C ALA A 89 15.05 -12.32 1.31
N ASP A 90 15.55 -13.16 0.39
CA ASP A 90 15.48 -14.62 0.51
C ASP A 90 16.28 -15.14 1.71
N GLU A 91 17.44 -14.54 2.01
CA GLU A 91 18.28 -14.92 3.18
C GLU A 91 17.63 -14.57 4.53
N TYR A 92 17.00 -13.40 4.63
CA TYR A 92 16.51 -12.84 5.90
C TYR A 92 14.99 -12.93 6.12
N ASP A 93 14.27 -13.56 5.19
CA ASP A 93 12.81 -13.69 5.18
C ASP A 93 12.06 -12.34 5.31
N VAL A 94 12.51 -11.32 4.57
CA VAL A 94 11.85 -10.00 4.50
C VAL A 94 11.25 -9.73 3.12
N GLN A 95 10.19 -8.91 3.01
CA GLN A 95 9.58 -8.61 1.71
C GLN A 95 10.39 -7.58 0.91
N VAL A 96 10.32 -7.64 -0.42
CA VAL A 96 10.80 -6.58 -1.32
C VAL A 96 9.62 -5.86 -1.94
N MET A 97 9.62 -4.54 -1.84
CA MET A 97 8.69 -3.64 -2.53
C MET A 97 9.41 -3.00 -3.70
N ILE A 98 8.75 -2.85 -4.85
CA ILE A 98 9.38 -2.29 -6.04
C ILE A 98 8.53 -1.20 -6.69
N HIS A 99 9.23 -0.10 -7.00
CA HIS A 99 8.88 0.92 -7.97
C HIS A 99 9.91 0.80 -9.09
N THR A 100 9.47 0.40 -10.28
CA THR A 100 10.34 0.01 -11.39
C THR A 100 10.84 1.21 -12.20
N ASP A 101 11.75 0.95 -13.13
CA ASP A 101 12.41 1.97 -13.96
C ASP A 101 11.43 2.55 -15.00
N THR A 102 10.81 3.69 -14.70
CA THR A 102 9.84 4.34 -15.60
C THR A 102 10.47 4.70 -16.94
N LEU A 103 11.74 5.10 -16.90
CA LEU A 103 12.49 5.58 -18.05
C LEU A 103 12.90 4.45 -19.01
N ASN A 104 12.76 3.20 -18.57
CA ASN A 104 13.33 2.03 -19.26
C ASN A 104 14.84 2.20 -19.50
N GLU A 105 15.55 2.88 -18.59
CA GLU A 105 16.97 3.20 -18.73
C GLU A 105 17.82 1.91 -18.78
N SER A 106 17.50 0.98 -17.90
CA SER A 106 18.26 -0.26 -17.69
C SER A 106 17.63 -1.50 -18.35
N GLY A 107 16.53 -1.31 -19.07
CA GLY A 107 15.74 -2.36 -19.74
C GLY A 107 14.23 -2.04 -19.70
N PHE A 108 13.45 -2.83 -20.43
CA PHE A 108 11.98 -2.76 -20.39
C PHE A 108 11.41 -3.62 -19.26
N VAL A 109 10.08 -3.67 -19.13
CA VAL A 109 9.42 -4.44 -18.06
C VAL A 109 9.80 -5.92 -18.08
N GLU A 110 10.05 -6.48 -19.26
CA GLU A 110 10.50 -7.86 -19.45
C GLU A 110 11.89 -8.12 -18.84
N ASP A 111 12.79 -7.14 -18.90
CA ASP A 111 14.13 -7.23 -18.29
C ASP A 111 14.04 -7.19 -16.76
N THR A 112 13.18 -6.34 -16.21
CA THR A 112 12.87 -6.31 -14.77
C THR A 112 12.25 -7.63 -14.31
N ILE A 113 11.30 -8.19 -15.07
CA ILE A 113 10.72 -9.52 -14.81
C ILE A 113 11.82 -10.59 -14.83
N GLY A 114 12.73 -10.53 -15.81
CA GLY A 114 13.91 -11.40 -15.89
C GLY A 114 14.83 -11.29 -14.67
N ALA A 115 15.09 -10.07 -14.17
CA ALA A 115 15.90 -9.82 -12.98
C ALA A 115 15.25 -10.35 -11.69
N ILE A 116 13.92 -10.37 -11.61
CA ILE A 116 13.18 -10.93 -10.48
C ILE A 116 13.42 -12.45 -10.36
N LYS A 117 13.66 -13.16 -11.48
CA LYS A 117 13.95 -14.61 -11.52
C LYS A 117 12.91 -15.48 -10.80
N GLY A 118 11.63 -15.10 -10.92
CA GLY A 118 10.51 -15.83 -10.31
C GLY A 118 10.43 -15.73 -8.77
N ARG A 119 11.27 -14.92 -8.12
CA ARG A 119 11.22 -14.71 -6.67
C ARG A 119 10.04 -13.82 -6.28
N THR A 120 9.51 -14.01 -5.06
CA THR A 120 8.39 -13.22 -4.55
C THR A 120 8.73 -11.74 -4.52
N ILE A 121 7.82 -10.86 -4.96
CA ILE A 121 8.02 -9.42 -4.88
C ILE A 121 6.67 -8.68 -4.82
N HIS A 122 6.60 -7.58 -4.07
CA HIS A 122 5.44 -6.71 -4.00
C HIS A 122 5.62 -5.53 -4.95
N ALA A 123 4.87 -5.51 -6.06
CA ALA A 123 4.83 -4.39 -6.99
C ALA A 123 3.94 -3.27 -6.44
N PHE A 124 4.52 -2.09 -6.21
CA PHE A 124 3.75 -0.89 -5.84
C PHE A 124 3.09 -0.28 -7.08
N HIS A 125 1.98 0.45 -6.86
CA HIS A 125 1.23 1.24 -7.86
C HIS A 125 1.31 0.63 -9.28
N THR A 126 0.91 -0.64 -9.38
CA THR A 126 1.21 -1.52 -10.52
C THR A 126 0.59 -1.05 -11.83
N GLU A 127 -0.42 -0.18 -11.78
CA GLU A 127 -0.96 0.48 -12.97
C GLU A 127 0.03 1.45 -13.63
N GLY A 128 0.92 2.07 -12.84
CA GLY A 128 2.07 2.82 -13.31
C GLY A 128 1.96 4.34 -13.24
N ALA A 129 0.81 4.96 -12.94
CA ALA A 129 0.75 6.42 -12.73
C ALA A 129 1.63 6.85 -11.54
N GLY A 130 1.61 6.06 -10.46
CA GLY A 130 2.52 6.22 -9.32
C GLY A 130 3.99 5.94 -9.65
N GLY A 131 4.28 5.30 -10.79
CA GLY A 131 5.62 5.06 -11.34
C GLY A 131 5.89 3.60 -11.70
N GLY A 132 6.81 3.42 -12.64
CA GLY A 132 7.19 2.15 -13.23
C GLY A 132 7.22 2.17 -14.75
N HIS A 133 7.87 1.18 -15.37
CA HIS A 133 8.06 1.03 -16.82
C HIS A 133 6.89 1.58 -17.64
N ALA A 134 7.15 2.64 -18.41
CA ALA A 134 6.15 3.25 -19.26
C ALA A 134 6.14 2.56 -20.65
N PRO A 135 4.96 2.20 -21.19
CA PRO A 135 3.61 2.34 -20.63
C PRO A 135 3.09 1.10 -19.88
N ASP A 136 3.88 0.03 -19.77
CA ASP A 136 3.38 -1.34 -19.66
C ASP A 136 3.73 -2.09 -18.37
N ILE A 137 4.15 -1.38 -17.30
CA ILE A 137 4.38 -1.98 -15.98
C ILE A 137 3.18 -2.80 -15.47
N ILE A 138 1.95 -2.46 -15.86
CA ILE A 138 0.73 -3.19 -15.51
C ILE A 138 0.76 -4.67 -15.91
N LYS A 139 1.56 -5.05 -16.91
CA LYS A 139 1.81 -6.45 -17.29
C LYS A 139 2.25 -7.32 -16.12
N ILE A 140 2.98 -6.76 -15.17
CA ILE A 140 3.57 -7.50 -14.05
C ILE A 140 2.51 -8.13 -13.13
N CYS A 141 1.26 -7.67 -13.15
CA CYS A 141 0.18 -8.25 -12.35
C CYS A 141 -0.22 -9.68 -12.79
N GLY A 142 0.14 -10.06 -14.03
CA GLY A 142 -0.02 -11.42 -14.56
C GLY A 142 1.01 -12.43 -14.05
N GLN A 143 2.09 -11.98 -13.40
CA GLN A 143 3.16 -12.86 -12.92
C GLN A 143 2.75 -13.59 -11.63
N PRO A 144 2.98 -14.91 -11.52
CA PRO A 144 2.53 -15.69 -10.37
C PRO A 144 3.28 -15.35 -9.07
N ASN A 145 4.54 -14.95 -9.15
CA ASN A 145 5.39 -14.57 -8.02
C ASN A 145 5.21 -13.11 -7.58
N VAL A 146 4.40 -12.32 -8.29
CA VAL A 146 4.21 -10.90 -8.01
C VAL A 146 2.94 -10.69 -7.21
N ILE A 147 3.04 -9.87 -6.17
CA ILE A 147 1.89 -9.36 -5.42
C ILE A 147 1.65 -7.91 -5.87
N PRO A 148 0.65 -7.66 -6.74
CA PRO A 148 0.38 -6.33 -7.26
C PRO A 148 -0.49 -5.50 -6.32
N SER A 149 -0.13 -4.23 -6.13
CA SER A 149 -0.91 -3.25 -5.40
C SER A 149 -1.17 -1.99 -6.22
N SER A 150 -2.26 -1.30 -5.88
CA SER A 150 -2.51 0.07 -6.32
C SER A 150 -2.30 1.05 -5.20
N THR A 151 -1.91 2.28 -5.56
CA THR A 151 -2.05 3.45 -4.69
C THR A 151 -3.37 4.12 -4.98
N ASN A 152 -3.83 5.00 -4.07
CA ASN A 152 -5.23 5.38 -4.07
C ASN A 152 -5.67 6.59 -4.92
N PRO A 153 -4.81 7.47 -5.46
CA PRO A 153 -5.33 8.60 -6.24
C PRO A 153 -6.00 8.21 -7.56
N THR A 154 -5.54 7.14 -8.21
CA THR A 154 -6.18 6.65 -9.45
C THR A 154 -7.52 5.96 -9.19
N ARG A 155 -7.93 5.81 -7.91
CA ARG A 155 -9.01 4.90 -7.49
C ARG A 155 -10.30 5.65 -7.13
N PRO A 156 -11.44 5.29 -7.72
CA PRO A 156 -11.55 4.73 -9.06
C PRO A 156 -11.22 5.79 -10.13
N TYR A 157 -11.24 5.38 -11.40
CA TYR A 157 -11.17 6.31 -12.52
C TYR A 157 -12.40 7.24 -12.56
N THR A 158 -12.16 8.55 -12.45
CA THR A 158 -13.16 9.64 -12.48
C THR A 158 -12.82 10.68 -13.54
N VAL A 159 -13.77 11.58 -13.81
CA VAL A 159 -13.59 12.66 -14.81
C VAL A 159 -12.46 13.63 -14.48
N ASN A 160 -12.04 13.73 -13.21
CA ASN A 160 -10.95 14.61 -12.79
C ASN A 160 -9.60 13.89 -12.65
N THR A 161 -9.57 12.56 -12.74
CA THR A 161 -8.39 11.76 -12.41
C THR A 161 -7.19 12.15 -13.27
N ILE A 162 -7.35 12.26 -14.59
CA ILE A 162 -6.23 12.55 -15.50
C ILE A 162 -5.63 13.92 -15.24
N ALA A 163 -6.46 14.96 -15.20
CA ALA A 163 -6.00 16.33 -14.98
C ALA A 163 -5.29 16.49 -13.62
N GLU A 164 -5.86 15.91 -12.56
CA GLU A 164 -5.26 15.93 -11.23
C GLU A 164 -3.89 15.24 -11.19
N HIS A 165 -3.74 14.10 -11.87
CA HIS A 165 -2.50 13.34 -11.85
C HIS A 165 -1.40 13.98 -12.68
N LEU A 166 -1.75 14.62 -13.80
CA LEU A 166 -0.77 15.34 -14.60
C LEU A 166 -0.14 16.46 -13.78
N ASP A 167 -0.96 17.31 -13.13
CA ASP A 167 -0.46 18.37 -12.26
C ASP A 167 0.33 17.83 -11.06
N MET A 168 -0.17 16.75 -10.42
CA MET A 168 0.51 16.12 -9.29
C MET A 168 1.89 15.58 -9.67
N LEU A 169 2.00 14.90 -10.81
CA LEU A 169 3.26 14.36 -11.31
C LEU A 169 4.25 15.49 -11.60
N MET A 170 3.80 16.55 -12.27
CA MET A 170 4.63 17.71 -12.60
C MET A 170 5.21 18.35 -11.33
N VAL A 171 4.42 18.46 -10.26
CA VAL A 171 4.88 18.97 -8.96
C VAL A 171 5.82 18.00 -8.26
N CYS A 172 5.47 16.72 -8.15
CA CYS A 172 6.27 15.72 -7.44
C CYS A 172 7.66 15.52 -8.05
N HIS A 173 7.77 15.59 -9.38
CA HIS A 173 9.03 15.40 -10.11
C HIS A 173 9.72 16.71 -10.50
N HIS A 174 9.24 17.87 -10.04
CA HIS A 174 9.80 19.19 -10.35
C HIS A 174 9.95 19.46 -11.85
N LEU A 175 8.99 18.97 -12.63
CA LEU A 175 8.95 19.11 -14.09
C LEU A 175 8.45 20.50 -14.48
N SER A 176 8.87 20.98 -15.66
CA SER A 176 8.45 22.26 -16.20
C SER A 176 7.49 22.09 -17.39
N PRO A 177 6.30 22.71 -17.38
CA PRO A 177 5.41 22.73 -18.55
C PRO A 177 5.99 23.52 -19.73
N SER A 178 7.13 24.19 -19.56
CA SER A 178 7.85 24.85 -20.66
C SER A 178 8.84 23.94 -21.38
N ILE A 179 9.08 22.72 -20.87
CA ILE A 179 10.04 21.75 -21.43
C ILE A 179 9.23 20.63 -22.12
N PRO A 180 9.31 20.47 -23.46
CA PRO A 180 8.54 19.45 -24.18
C PRO A 180 8.81 18.02 -23.69
N GLU A 181 10.04 17.71 -23.32
CA GLU A 181 10.45 16.40 -22.82
C GLU A 181 9.80 16.06 -21.47
N ASP A 182 9.61 17.07 -20.62
CA ASP A 182 8.94 16.93 -19.33
C ASP A 182 7.44 16.63 -19.50
N ILE A 183 6.79 17.29 -20.47
CA ILE A 183 5.40 17.00 -20.84
C ILE A 183 5.29 15.59 -21.42
N ALA A 184 6.19 15.21 -22.34
CA ALA A 184 6.18 13.88 -22.95
C ALA A 184 6.39 12.77 -21.89
N PHE A 185 7.26 12.99 -20.90
CA PHE A 185 7.40 12.08 -19.76
C PHE A 185 6.11 12.01 -18.92
N ALA A 186 5.47 13.15 -18.67
CA ALA A 186 4.24 13.18 -17.89
C ALA A 186 3.08 12.46 -18.60
N GLU A 187 2.92 12.69 -19.89
CA GLU A 187 1.90 12.05 -20.74
C GLU A 187 2.17 10.54 -20.92
N SER A 188 3.44 10.12 -20.96
CA SER A 188 3.76 8.69 -21.03
C SER A 188 3.42 7.96 -19.73
N ARG A 189 3.42 8.66 -18.58
CA ARG A 189 3.13 8.09 -17.26
C ARG A 189 1.66 8.15 -16.86
N ILE A 190 0.95 9.22 -17.19
CA ILE A 190 -0.47 9.41 -16.82
C ILE A 190 -1.37 9.01 -17.98
N ARG A 191 -1.80 7.74 -17.99
CA ARG A 191 -2.53 7.14 -19.11
C ARG A 191 -3.95 6.78 -18.71
N LYS A 192 -4.95 7.20 -19.48
CA LYS A 192 -6.36 6.90 -19.19
C LYS A 192 -6.66 5.42 -19.33
N GLU A 193 -5.98 4.74 -20.26
CA GLU A 193 -6.20 3.35 -20.63
C GLU A 193 -5.82 2.42 -19.48
N THR A 194 -4.62 2.58 -18.91
CA THR A 194 -4.15 1.77 -17.78
C THR A 194 -4.91 2.09 -16.50
N ILE A 195 -5.25 3.35 -16.23
CA ILE A 195 -6.10 3.76 -15.09
C ILE A 195 -7.50 3.14 -15.18
N ALA A 196 -8.10 3.09 -16.37
CA ALA A 196 -9.39 2.44 -16.60
C ALA A 196 -9.31 0.92 -16.48
N ALA A 197 -8.24 0.30 -16.97
CA ALA A 197 -8.00 -1.13 -16.84
C ALA A 197 -7.79 -1.55 -15.37
N GLU A 198 -7.11 -0.73 -14.57
CA GLU A 198 -6.84 -0.96 -13.16
C GLU A 198 -8.14 -1.16 -12.34
N ASP A 199 -9.20 -0.41 -12.66
CA ASP A 199 -10.52 -0.59 -12.03
C ASP A 199 -11.05 -2.02 -12.24
N ILE A 200 -10.95 -2.53 -13.47
CA ILE A 200 -11.43 -3.85 -13.84
C ILE A 200 -10.54 -4.94 -13.26
N LEU A 201 -9.22 -4.74 -13.27
CA LEU A 201 -8.22 -5.66 -12.70
C LEU A 201 -8.42 -5.83 -11.19
N HIS A 202 -8.85 -4.79 -10.48
CA HIS A 202 -9.30 -4.93 -9.10
C HIS A 202 -10.57 -5.77 -8.96
N ASP A 203 -11.57 -5.55 -9.80
CA ASP A 203 -12.88 -6.21 -9.71
C ASP A 203 -12.80 -7.71 -10.03
N ILE A 204 -11.90 -8.11 -10.95
CA ILE A 204 -11.66 -9.52 -11.28
C ILE A 204 -10.65 -10.21 -10.36
N GLY A 205 -9.98 -9.46 -9.47
CA GLY A 205 -9.01 -10.02 -8.53
C GLY A 205 -7.61 -10.23 -9.10
N ALA A 206 -7.24 -9.53 -10.18
CA ALA A 206 -5.87 -9.51 -10.69
C ALA A 206 -4.98 -8.51 -9.93
N PHE A 207 -5.56 -7.49 -9.27
CA PHE A 207 -4.86 -6.65 -8.32
C PHE A 207 -5.25 -7.00 -6.89
N SER A 208 -4.27 -7.14 -6.00
CA SER A 208 -4.46 -7.82 -4.72
C SER A 208 -4.48 -6.90 -3.52
N ILE A 209 -3.89 -5.72 -3.62
CA ILE A 209 -3.73 -4.76 -2.52
C ILE A 209 -4.13 -3.34 -2.96
N ILE A 210 -4.70 -2.56 -2.05
CA ILE A 210 -4.85 -1.11 -2.18
C ILE A 210 -4.12 -0.44 -1.02
N SER A 211 -3.23 0.48 -1.34
CA SER A 211 -2.39 1.25 -0.42
C SER A 211 -2.62 2.75 -0.63
N SER A 212 -1.92 3.60 0.15
CA SER A 212 -2.06 5.05 0.04
C SER A 212 -1.09 5.67 -0.94
N ASP A 213 0.21 5.55 -0.66
CA ASP A 213 1.32 6.42 -1.07
C ASP A 213 1.35 7.78 -0.36
N SER A 214 1.19 7.75 0.96
CA SER A 214 0.92 8.92 1.78
C SER A 214 1.85 10.11 1.51
N GLN A 215 1.28 11.18 0.93
CA GLN A 215 1.97 12.43 0.56
C GLN A 215 3.05 12.31 -0.53
N ALA A 216 3.17 11.16 -1.17
CA ALA A 216 4.08 10.90 -2.29
C ALA A 216 3.27 10.33 -3.45
N MET A 217 2.34 11.11 -4.00
CA MET A 217 1.28 10.66 -4.92
C MET A 217 0.21 9.76 -4.28
N GLY A 218 -0.23 10.12 -3.07
CA GLY A 218 -1.22 9.31 -2.34
C GLY A 218 -1.80 9.93 -1.09
N ARG A 219 -2.95 9.39 -0.65
CA ARG A 219 -3.77 9.97 0.42
C ARG A 219 -3.95 9.00 1.58
N VAL A 220 -3.24 9.20 2.69
CA VAL A 220 -3.25 8.27 3.86
C VAL A 220 -4.65 8.02 4.44
N GLY A 221 -5.54 9.01 4.40
CA GLY A 221 -6.89 8.94 4.94
C GLY A 221 -7.91 8.20 4.08
N GLU A 222 -7.56 7.80 2.86
CA GLU A 222 -8.55 7.42 1.84
C GLU A 222 -8.45 5.96 1.36
N VAL A 223 -7.54 5.15 1.90
CA VAL A 223 -7.35 3.74 1.48
C VAL A 223 -8.67 2.95 1.49
N ALA A 224 -9.40 2.98 2.61
CA ALA A 224 -10.68 2.29 2.74
C ALA A 224 -11.76 2.90 1.81
N ILE A 225 -11.92 4.22 1.82
CA ILE A 225 -12.93 4.92 0.99
C ILE A 225 -12.74 4.60 -0.49
N ARG A 226 -11.51 4.70 -0.98
CA ARG A 226 -11.15 4.50 -2.39
C ARG A 226 -11.38 3.05 -2.81
N THR A 227 -11.09 2.10 -1.92
CA THR A 227 -11.45 0.69 -2.12
C THR A 227 -12.96 0.52 -2.35
N TRP A 228 -13.79 1.11 -1.50
CA TRP A 228 -15.25 0.97 -1.58
C TRP A 228 -15.87 1.75 -2.74
N GLN A 229 -15.31 2.91 -3.09
CA GLN A 229 -15.70 3.67 -4.28
C GLN A 229 -15.41 2.88 -5.56
N THR A 230 -14.28 2.18 -5.64
CA THR A 230 -13.98 1.29 -6.77
C THR A 230 -14.94 0.11 -6.84
N ALA A 231 -15.25 -0.53 -5.70
CA ALA A 231 -16.24 -1.60 -5.66
C ALA A 231 -17.64 -1.13 -6.12
N ASP A 232 -18.09 0.05 -5.68
CA ASP A 232 -19.37 0.65 -6.11
C ASP A 232 -19.38 0.96 -7.61
N LYS A 233 -18.33 1.63 -8.13
CA LYS A 233 -18.23 1.94 -9.56
C LYS A 233 -18.29 0.67 -10.40
N MET A 234 -17.53 -0.36 -10.02
CA MET A 234 -17.49 -1.63 -10.74
C MET A 234 -18.81 -2.38 -10.68
N LYS A 235 -19.54 -2.33 -9.55
CA LYS A 235 -20.91 -2.84 -9.48
C LYS A 235 -21.84 -2.11 -10.45
N ARG A 236 -21.78 -0.77 -10.50
CA ARG A 236 -22.66 0.03 -11.37
C ARG A 236 -22.43 -0.23 -12.85
N GLN A 237 -21.17 -0.39 -13.26
CA GLN A 237 -20.81 -0.54 -14.68
C GLN A 237 -20.79 -1.99 -15.16
N ARG A 238 -20.37 -2.93 -14.30
CA ARG A 238 -20.20 -4.35 -14.67
C ARG A 238 -21.26 -5.27 -14.08
N GLY A 239 -22.14 -4.72 -13.22
CA GLY A 239 -23.17 -5.49 -12.55
C GLY A 239 -22.61 -6.42 -11.48
N ARG A 240 -23.32 -7.53 -11.29
CA ARG A 240 -23.04 -8.54 -10.26
C ARG A 240 -21.88 -9.45 -10.67
N LEU A 241 -20.99 -9.78 -9.72
CA LEU A 241 -19.93 -10.77 -9.97
C LEU A 241 -20.52 -12.18 -10.14
N LYS A 242 -19.84 -13.02 -10.93
CA LYS A 242 -20.29 -14.40 -11.24
C LYS A 242 -20.28 -15.30 -9.99
N GLU A 243 -19.42 -15.00 -9.03
CA GLU A 243 -19.21 -15.77 -7.80
C GLU A 243 -20.27 -15.48 -6.71
N GLU A 244 -21.13 -14.48 -6.91
CA GLU A 244 -22.11 -14.06 -5.91
C GLU A 244 -23.27 -15.05 -5.74
N LYS A 245 -23.62 -15.37 -4.48
CA LYS A 245 -24.73 -16.27 -4.13
C LYS A 245 -25.79 -15.54 -3.30
N GLY A 246 -27.05 -15.57 -3.76
CA GLY A 246 -28.19 -14.87 -3.12
C GLY A 246 -28.22 -13.37 -3.38
N ASP A 247 -29.27 -12.66 -2.96
CA ASP A 247 -29.46 -11.23 -3.27
C ASP A 247 -28.59 -10.29 -2.40
N ASN A 248 -27.29 -10.26 -2.70
CA ASN A 248 -26.26 -9.46 -2.01
C ASN A 248 -25.02 -9.30 -2.90
N ASP A 249 -24.02 -8.55 -2.39
CA ASP A 249 -22.70 -8.35 -2.99
C ASP A 249 -21.56 -8.90 -2.10
N ASN A 250 -21.82 -9.97 -1.33
CA ASN A 250 -20.91 -10.44 -0.29
C ASN A 250 -19.55 -10.91 -0.84
N PHE A 251 -19.51 -11.50 -2.03
CA PHE A 251 -18.25 -11.91 -2.63
C PHE A 251 -17.41 -10.70 -3.06
N ARG A 252 -18.00 -9.69 -3.72
CA ARG A 252 -17.32 -8.42 -4.04
C ARG A 252 -16.85 -7.74 -2.76
N VAL A 253 -17.70 -7.66 -1.72
CA VAL A 253 -17.33 -7.08 -0.43
C VAL A 253 -16.12 -7.78 0.18
N ARG A 254 -16.11 -9.12 0.19
CA ARG A 254 -14.95 -9.91 0.67
C ARG A 254 -13.71 -9.74 -0.18
N ARG A 255 -13.85 -9.71 -1.51
CA ARG A 255 -12.74 -9.46 -2.45
C ARG A 255 -12.09 -8.11 -2.18
N TYR A 256 -12.88 -7.06 -1.95
CA TYR A 256 -12.38 -5.71 -1.76
C TYR A 256 -11.86 -5.43 -0.34
N ILE A 257 -12.51 -5.93 0.72
CA ILE A 257 -12.00 -5.73 2.09
C ILE A 257 -10.63 -6.41 2.27
N ALA A 258 -10.41 -7.56 1.61
CA ALA A 258 -9.13 -8.25 1.66
C ALA A 258 -7.95 -7.41 1.15
N LYS A 259 -8.21 -6.46 0.24
CA LYS A 259 -7.17 -5.61 -0.41
C LYS A 259 -6.49 -4.65 0.55
N TYR A 260 -7.13 -4.27 1.65
CA TYR A 260 -6.53 -3.37 2.65
C TYR A 260 -6.47 -3.97 4.07
N THR A 261 -6.83 -5.25 4.22
CA THR A 261 -6.73 -5.97 5.50
C THR A 261 -5.77 -7.15 5.41
N ILE A 262 -6.22 -8.29 4.89
CA ILE A 262 -5.48 -9.55 4.98
C ILE A 262 -4.39 -9.68 3.93
N ASN A 263 -4.58 -9.18 2.71
CA ASN A 263 -3.59 -9.31 1.64
C ASN A 263 -2.32 -8.50 1.92
N PRO A 264 -2.38 -7.23 2.38
CA PRO A 264 -1.18 -6.53 2.85
C PRO A 264 -0.48 -7.26 3.99
N ALA A 265 -1.24 -7.83 4.93
CA ALA A 265 -0.68 -8.56 6.05
C ALA A 265 0.02 -9.85 5.61
N ILE A 266 -0.53 -10.59 4.65
CA ILE A 266 0.11 -11.78 4.06
C ILE A 266 1.38 -11.35 3.31
N ALA A 267 1.28 -10.35 2.43
CA ALA A 267 2.40 -9.89 1.62
C ALA A 267 3.62 -9.47 2.46
N HIS A 268 3.39 -8.92 3.65
CA HIS A 268 4.47 -8.42 4.52
C HIS A 268 4.75 -9.30 5.74
N GLY A 269 4.23 -10.53 5.79
CA GLY A 269 4.54 -11.47 6.88
C GLY A 269 3.94 -11.08 8.24
N LEU A 270 2.87 -10.28 8.23
CA LEU A 270 2.15 -9.76 9.40
C LEU A 270 0.86 -10.53 9.71
N SER A 271 0.43 -11.41 8.79
CA SER A 271 -0.89 -12.07 8.82
C SER A 271 -1.13 -12.99 10.03
N HIS A 272 -0.07 -13.34 10.75
CA HIS A 272 -0.17 -14.10 11.99
C HIS A 272 -0.62 -13.24 13.19
N GLU A 273 -0.39 -11.92 13.14
CA GLU A 273 -0.78 -10.98 14.18
C GLU A 273 -2.04 -10.19 13.80
N ILE A 274 -2.16 -9.77 12.54
CA ILE A 274 -3.17 -8.79 12.11
C ILE A 274 -3.79 -9.13 10.75
N GLY A 275 -4.68 -8.26 10.26
CA GLY A 275 -5.24 -8.30 8.91
C GLY A 275 -6.63 -8.94 8.79
N SER A 276 -7.16 -9.53 9.86
CA SER A 276 -8.50 -10.13 9.86
C SER A 276 -9.02 -10.32 11.28
N VAL A 277 -10.34 -10.50 11.40
CA VAL A 277 -11.01 -10.85 12.66
C VAL A 277 -10.99 -12.37 12.82
N GLU A 278 -9.89 -12.90 13.34
CA GLU A 278 -9.68 -14.33 13.58
C GLU A 278 -9.14 -14.56 15.00
N VAL A 279 -9.54 -15.68 15.61
CA VAL A 279 -9.07 -16.03 16.97
C VAL A 279 -7.55 -16.19 16.97
N GLY A 280 -6.89 -15.61 17.97
CA GLY A 280 -5.44 -15.64 18.13
C GLY A 280 -4.72 -14.43 17.54
N LYS A 281 -5.38 -13.62 16.71
CA LYS A 281 -4.85 -12.35 16.21
C LYS A 281 -5.08 -11.21 17.20
N ARG A 282 -4.32 -10.13 17.05
CA ARG A 282 -4.47 -8.90 17.83
C ARG A 282 -5.86 -8.30 17.62
N ALA A 283 -6.45 -7.79 18.68
CA ALA A 283 -7.78 -7.15 18.66
C ALA A 283 -7.72 -5.72 18.12
N ASP A 284 -7.20 -5.57 16.90
CA ASP A 284 -7.16 -4.32 16.15
C ASP A 284 -8.44 -4.22 15.31
N LEU A 285 -9.46 -3.59 15.91
CA LEU A 285 -10.82 -3.61 15.41
C LEU A 285 -11.30 -2.19 15.09
N VAL A 286 -12.14 -2.07 14.08
CA VAL A 286 -12.78 -0.81 13.73
C VAL A 286 -14.29 -1.01 13.71
N LEU A 287 -14.99 -0.20 14.49
CA LEU A 287 -16.44 -0.22 14.55
C LEU A 287 -16.98 0.86 13.61
N TRP A 288 -18.03 0.50 12.88
CA TRP A 288 -18.65 1.37 11.90
C TRP A 288 -20.16 1.40 12.11
N ASN A 289 -20.73 2.60 12.15
CA ASN A 289 -22.12 2.77 11.80
C ASN A 289 -22.28 2.46 10.30
N PRO A 290 -23.25 1.64 9.87
CA PRO A 290 -23.47 1.33 8.46
C PRO A 290 -23.59 2.55 7.55
N ALA A 291 -24.17 3.66 8.04
CA ALA A 291 -24.30 4.90 7.27
C ALA A 291 -22.95 5.61 7.01
N PHE A 292 -21.90 5.28 7.77
CA PHE A 292 -20.56 5.87 7.65
C PHE A 292 -19.49 4.83 7.30
N PHE A 293 -19.89 3.61 6.95
CA PHE A 293 -18.98 2.51 6.64
C PHE A 293 -17.98 2.90 5.55
N GLY A 294 -16.70 2.64 5.82
CA GLY A 294 -15.60 2.99 4.93
C GLY A 294 -15.16 4.46 5.01
N VAL A 295 -15.99 5.37 5.54
CA VAL A 295 -15.76 6.83 5.52
C VAL A 295 -15.24 7.38 6.85
N LYS A 296 -16.04 7.23 7.91
CA LYS A 296 -15.76 7.78 9.25
C LYS A 296 -16.14 6.73 10.32
N PRO A 297 -15.18 5.99 10.90
CA PRO A 297 -15.48 4.97 11.91
C PRO A 297 -15.96 5.54 13.25
N ASP A 298 -16.78 4.77 13.97
CA ASP A 298 -17.24 5.10 15.31
C ASP A 298 -16.15 4.87 16.36
N MET A 299 -15.32 3.84 16.19
CA MET A 299 -14.21 3.55 17.10
C MET A 299 -13.08 2.85 16.37
N VAL A 300 -11.85 3.17 16.73
CA VAL A 300 -10.63 2.46 16.29
C VAL A 300 -9.95 1.90 17.53
N LEU A 301 -9.79 0.58 17.57
CA LEU A 301 -9.18 -0.16 18.66
C LEU A 301 -7.81 -0.69 18.22
N LEU A 302 -6.86 -0.66 19.15
CA LEU A 302 -5.56 -1.31 19.05
C LEU A 302 -5.38 -2.20 20.28
N GLY A 303 -5.05 -3.47 20.06
CA GLY A 303 -4.88 -4.44 21.14
C GLY A 303 -6.08 -4.52 22.08
N GLY A 304 -7.30 -4.33 21.55
CA GLY A 304 -8.55 -4.35 22.32
C GLY A 304 -8.88 -3.06 23.08
N SER A 305 -8.02 -2.04 23.04
CA SER A 305 -8.25 -0.74 23.70
C SER A 305 -8.59 0.35 22.68
N ILE A 306 -9.52 1.24 23.00
CA ILE A 306 -9.91 2.33 22.09
C ILE A 306 -8.75 3.33 21.97
N ALA A 307 -8.19 3.44 20.77
CA ALA A 307 -7.15 4.40 20.42
C ALA A 307 -7.75 5.72 19.97
N ALA A 308 -8.89 5.70 19.29
CA ALA A 308 -9.59 6.92 18.90
C ALA A 308 -11.08 6.70 18.64
N ALA A 309 -11.85 7.78 18.84
CA ALA A 309 -13.28 7.81 18.59
C ALA A 309 -13.72 9.26 18.28
N PRO A 310 -14.83 9.47 17.52
CA PRO A 310 -15.52 10.75 17.50
C PRO A 310 -16.12 11.02 18.89
N MET A 311 -15.80 12.18 19.45
CA MET A 311 -16.22 12.54 20.81
C MET A 311 -16.67 14.00 20.84
N GLY A 312 -17.80 14.23 21.50
CA GLY A 312 -18.42 15.55 21.69
C GLY A 312 -17.64 16.47 22.63
N ASP A 313 -18.31 17.51 23.11
CA ASP A 313 -17.77 18.43 24.11
C ASP A 313 -17.42 17.69 25.42
N PRO A 314 -16.14 17.68 25.85
CA PRO A 314 -15.72 17.02 27.10
C PRO A 314 -16.36 17.60 28.37
N ASN A 315 -16.88 18.83 28.32
CA ASN A 315 -17.57 19.46 29.45
C ASN A 315 -19.09 19.24 29.44
N ALA A 316 -19.64 18.61 28.41
CA ALA A 316 -21.06 18.33 28.34
C ALA A 316 -21.49 17.21 29.30
N SER A 317 -22.78 17.11 29.59
CA SER A 317 -23.34 16.11 30.51
C SER A 317 -23.31 14.67 29.98
N ILE A 318 -23.11 14.49 28.67
CA ILE A 318 -23.07 13.21 27.94
C ILE A 318 -22.09 13.35 26.75
N PRO A 319 -21.61 12.26 26.11
CA PRO A 319 -20.51 12.33 25.12
C PRO A 319 -20.91 12.76 23.69
N THR A 320 -22.20 12.89 23.40
CA THR A 320 -22.75 13.16 22.06
C THR A 320 -23.01 14.62 21.67
N PRO A 321 -23.11 15.61 22.59
CA PRO A 321 -23.26 17.02 22.23
C PRO A 321 -22.09 17.55 21.41
N GLN A 322 -22.40 18.44 20.48
CA GLN A 322 -21.43 19.02 19.56
C GLN A 322 -20.40 19.93 20.28
N PRO A 323 -19.19 20.10 19.73
CA PRO A 323 -18.71 19.55 18.47
C PRO A 323 -18.16 18.13 18.59
N VAL A 324 -18.67 17.22 17.76
CA VAL A 324 -18.20 15.84 17.64
C VAL A 324 -17.12 15.77 16.56
N HIS A 325 -15.90 15.44 16.97
CA HIS A 325 -14.78 15.19 16.07
C HIS A 325 -13.89 14.07 16.62
N TYR A 326 -13.02 13.50 15.79
CA TYR A 326 -12.08 12.49 16.27
C TYR A 326 -11.17 13.06 17.35
N ARG A 327 -11.03 12.32 18.44
CA ARG A 327 -10.09 12.59 19.52
C ARG A 327 -9.29 11.32 19.83
N PRO A 328 -8.00 11.44 20.18
CA PRO A 328 -7.27 10.32 20.76
C PRO A 328 -7.93 9.88 22.08
N MET A 329 -8.02 8.58 22.29
CA MET A 329 -8.58 7.93 23.47
C MET A 329 -7.47 7.30 24.31
N PHE A 330 -7.80 6.62 25.41
CA PHE A 330 -6.82 6.17 26.40
C PHE A 330 -5.70 5.27 25.87
N ALA A 331 -5.93 4.49 24.79
CA ALA A 331 -4.86 3.72 24.16
C ALA A 331 -3.83 4.58 23.40
N SER A 332 -4.00 5.91 23.38
CA SER A 332 -3.05 6.89 22.84
C SER A 332 -2.17 7.54 23.91
N TYR A 333 -2.26 7.11 25.17
CA TYR A 333 -1.60 7.80 26.29
C TYR A 333 -0.88 6.85 27.24
N GLY A 334 0.19 7.36 27.86
CA GLY A 334 0.98 6.66 28.87
C GLY A 334 1.45 5.28 28.39
N LYS A 335 1.51 4.32 29.31
CA LYS A 335 1.89 2.93 28.99
C LYS A 335 0.83 2.16 28.21
N SER A 336 -0.41 2.64 28.17
CA SER A 336 -1.45 2.00 27.36
C SER A 336 -1.10 2.08 25.88
N LEU A 337 -0.50 3.18 25.43
CA LEU A 337 0.00 3.34 24.06
C LEU A 337 0.95 2.21 23.65
N THR A 338 2.01 2.02 24.43
CA THR A 338 3.07 1.05 24.13
C THR A 338 2.63 -0.40 24.33
N ASN A 339 1.60 -0.64 25.17
CA ASN A 339 1.05 -1.98 25.40
C ASN A 339 -0.03 -2.38 24.37
N SER A 340 -0.67 -1.40 23.72
CA SER A 340 -1.79 -1.65 22.79
C SER A 340 -1.34 -1.92 21.35
N SER A 341 -0.12 -1.53 20.99
CA SER A 341 0.42 -1.64 19.63
C SER A 341 1.86 -2.18 19.62
N VAL A 342 2.33 -2.62 18.45
CA VAL A 342 3.66 -3.23 18.28
C VAL A 342 4.47 -2.51 17.21
N THR A 343 5.78 -2.75 17.21
CA THR A 343 6.63 -2.41 16.07
C THR A 343 7.10 -3.71 15.43
N PHE A 344 6.77 -3.91 14.16
CA PHE A 344 7.26 -5.06 13.41
C PHE A 344 8.70 -4.82 12.97
N VAL A 345 9.52 -5.87 13.06
CA VAL A 345 10.94 -5.87 12.68
C VAL A 345 11.32 -7.17 11.95
N SER A 346 12.53 -7.29 11.40
CA SER A 346 13.03 -8.57 10.88
C SER A 346 13.30 -9.56 12.03
N GLN A 347 13.16 -10.86 11.78
CA GLN A 347 13.55 -11.90 12.74
C GLN A 347 15.02 -11.75 13.15
N ALA A 348 15.92 -11.50 12.19
CA ALA A 348 17.35 -11.36 12.47
C ALA A 348 17.68 -10.19 13.42
N SER A 349 16.96 -9.06 13.32
CA SER A 349 17.14 -7.96 14.26
C SER A 349 16.62 -8.29 15.67
N LEU A 350 15.53 -9.04 15.76
CA LEU A 350 14.96 -9.49 17.03
C LEU A 350 15.93 -10.44 17.74
N ASP A 351 16.47 -11.41 17.02
CA ASP A 351 17.47 -12.38 17.51
C ASP A 351 18.78 -11.69 17.94
N ALA A 352 19.14 -10.59 17.26
CA ALA A 352 20.28 -9.74 17.62
C ALA A 352 20.03 -8.83 18.84
N GLY A 353 18.88 -8.95 19.52
CA GLY A 353 18.57 -8.22 20.75
C GLY A 353 18.23 -6.75 20.53
N LEU A 354 17.66 -6.39 19.36
CA LEU A 354 17.38 -4.99 18.99
C LEU A 354 16.61 -4.22 20.09
N LYS A 355 15.60 -4.84 20.71
CA LYS A 355 14.80 -4.21 21.77
C LYS A 355 15.67 -3.72 22.93
N GLY A 356 16.56 -4.58 23.43
CA GLY A 356 17.45 -4.22 24.55
C GLY A 356 18.46 -3.15 24.16
N ARG A 357 18.90 -3.15 22.89
CA ARG A 357 19.88 -2.20 22.36
C ARG A 357 19.30 -0.80 22.15
N LEU A 358 18.03 -0.69 21.74
CA LEU A 358 17.33 0.59 21.56
C LEU A 358 16.57 1.05 22.81
N GLY A 359 16.26 0.15 23.73
CA GLY A 359 15.51 0.50 24.95
C GLY A 359 14.05 0.87 24.71
N VAL A 360 13.45 0.43 23.59
CA VAL A 360 12.06 0.75 23.24
C VAL A 360 11.05 0.02 24.13
N ALA A 361 9.92 0.70 24.40
CA ALA A 361 8.87 0.23 25.28
C ALA A 361 7.91 -0.72 24.57
N LYS A 362 7.54 -0.45 23.31
CA LYS A 362 6.69 -1.35 22.52
C LYS A 362 7.28 -2.75 22.41
N GLU A 363 6.41 -3.72 22.27
CA GLU A 363 6.81 -5.06 21.86
C GLU A 363 7.31 -5.01 20.40
N LEU A 364 8.44 -5.67 20.15
CA LEU A 364 8.95 -5.90 18.81
C LEU A 364 8.49 -7.28 18.36
N VAL A 365 7.84 -7.35 17.19
CA VAL A 365 7.32 -8.60 16.63
C VAL A 365 8.00 -8.86 15.28
N ALA A 366 8.52 -10.07 15.08
CA ALA A 366 9.17 -10.41 13.83
C ALA A 366 8.15 -10.61 12.70
N VAL A 367 8.45 -10.08 11.51
CA VAL A 367 7.80 -10.53 10.27
C VAL A 367 8.23 -11.97 9.97
N LYS A 368 7.33 -12.75 9.37
CA LYS A 368 7.63 -14.14 8.99
C LYS A 368 6.92 -14.61 7.73
N ASN A 369 7.52 -15.60 7.08
CA ASN A 369 7.01 -16.27 5.90
C ASN A 369 6.78 -15.31 4.73
N THR A 370 7.67 -14.35 4.48
CA THR A 370 7.55 -13.48 3.29
C THR A 370 8.09 -14.14 2.02
N ARG A 371 8.93 -15.18 2.18
CA ARG A 371 9.61 -15.91 1.09
C ARG A 371 9.22 -17.39 0.98
N GLY A 372 8.52 -17.94 1.97
CA GLY A 372 8.20 -19.38 2.08
C GLY A 372 7.12 -19.90 1.10
N GLY A 373 7.08 -19.37 -0.12
CA GLY A 373 6.10 -19.73 -1.15
C GLY A 373 4.91 -18.78 -1.27
N ILE A 374 4.93 -17.64 -0.54
CA ILE A 374 3.95 -16.57 -0.76
C ILE A 374 4.05 -16.08 -2.20
N SER A 375 2.89 -16.00 -2.85
CA SER A 375 2.76 -15.66 -4.27
C SER A 375 1.40 -15.02 -4.52
N LYS A 376 1.08 -14.73 -5.79
CA LYS A 376 -0.26 -14.26 -6.18
C LYS A 376 -1.36 -15.22 -5.71
N ALA A 377 -1.11 -16.52 -5.74
CA ALA A 377 -2.05 -17.55 -5.27
C ALA A 377 -2.36 -17.48 -3.76
N SER A 378 -1.52 -16.78 -2.98
CA SER A 378 -1.75 -16.57 -1.55
C SER A 378 -2.71 -15.41 -1.25
N MET A 379 -3.06 -14.60 -2.25
CA MET A 379 -3.87 -13.39 -2.08
C MET A 379 -5.35 -13.73 -2.02
N ILE A 380 -5.95 -13.58 -0.84
CA ILE A 380 -7.33 -13.97 -0.56
C ILE A 380 -8.29 -13.25 -1.50
N HIS A 381 -9.04 -14.04 -2.28
CA HIS A 381 -10.01 -13.60 -3.30
C HIS A 381 -9.43 -12.76 -4.45
N ASN A 382 -8.11 -12.63 -4.55
CA ASN A 382 -7.42 -11.75 -5.50
C ASN A 382 -6.15 -12.41 -6.07
N ASP A 383 -6.31 -13.64 -6.53
CA ASP A 383 -5.26 -14.57 -6.95
C ASP A 383 -5.16 -14.77 -8.47
N LEU A 384 -5.89 -13.98 -9.26
CA LEU A 384 -5.94 -14.17 -10.72
C LEU A 384 -4.63 -13.73 -11.37
N THR A 385 -4.07 -14.57 -12.25
CA THR A 385 -2.88 -14.28 -13.07
C THR A 385 -3.28 -14.25 -14.56
N PRO A 386 -3.91 -13.18 -15.05
CA PRO A 386 -4.26 -13.07 -16.47
C PRO A 386 -3.02 -12.83 -17.32
N GLU A 387 -3.07 -13.24 -18.59
CA GLU A 387 -2.12 -12.76 -19.60
C GLU A 387 -2.47 -11.31 -19.93
N ILE A 388 -1.55 -10.38 -19.65
CA ILE A 388 -1.75 -8.95 -19.88
C ILE A 388 -0.93 -8.50 -21.08
N GLU A 389 -1.59 -7.83 -22.00
CA GLU A 389 -0.98 -7.14 -23.13
C GLU A 389 -1.25 -5.64 -22.99
N VAL A 390 -0.26 -4.82 -23.37
CA VAL A 390 -0.39 -3.37 -23.45
C VAL A 390 0.18 -2.96 -24.79
N ASP A 391 -0.64 -2.29 -25.59
CA ASP A 391 -0.20 -1.75 -26.88
C ASP A 391 0.73 -0.55 -26.63
N PRO A 392 1.96 -0.53 -27.20
CA PRO A 392 2.95 0.49 -26.89
C PRO A 392 2.63 1.88 -27.47
N GLU A 393 1.70 1.99 -28.42
CA GLU A 393 1.33 3.24 -29.07
C GLU A 393 0.00 3.79 -28.55
N THR A 394 -0.99 2.90 -28.37
CA THR A 394 -2.36 3.27 -27.97
C THR A 394 -2.61 3.09 -26.48
N TYR A 395 -1.73 2.38 -25.77
CA TYR A 395 -1.84 2.02 -24.35
C TYR A 395 -3.05 1.14 -24.02
N GLU A 396 -3.75 0.61 -25.03
CA GLU A 396 -4.85 -0.34 -24.83
C GLU A 396 -4.36 -1.53 -24.01
N VAL A 397 -5.06 -1.81 -22.90
CA VAL A 397 -4.77 -2.95 -22.04
C VAL A 397 -5.73 -4.08 -22.35
N ARG A 398 -5.20 -5.28 -22.59
CA ARG A 398 -5.98 -6.50 -22.78
C ARG A 398 -5.64 -7.53 -21.71
N ALA A 399 -6.64 -8.26 -21.22
CA ALA A 399 -6.46 -9.43 -20.39
C ALA A 399 -7.02 -10.66 -21.11
N ASN A 400 -6.15 -11.65 -21.38
CA ASN A 400 -6.48 -12.83 -22.17
C ASN A 400 -7.16 -12.46 -23.52
N GLY A 401 -6.65 -11.42 -24.19
CA GLY A 401 -7.18 -10.87 -25.44
C GLY A 401 -8.39 -9.93 -25.31
N GLU A 402 -9.06 -9.86 -24.15
CA GLU A 402 -10.21 -8.98 -23.93
C GLU A 402 -9.77 -7.56 -23.54
N LEU A 403 -10.26 -6.54 -24.27
CA LEU A 403 -9.98 -5.12 -23.96
C LEU A 403 -10.56 -4.73 -22.61
N LEU A 404 -9.70 -4.16 -21.74
CA LEU A 404 -10.07 -3.66 -20.42
C LEU A 404 -10.25 -2.14 -20.47
N THR A 405 -11.50 -1.69 -20.57
CA THR A 405 -11.84 -0.27 -20.54
C THR A 405 -13.14 -0.02 -19.78
N CYS A 406 -13.23 1.13 -19.11
CA CYS A 406 -14.45 1.57 -18.43
C CYS A 406 -14.55 3.10 -18.42
N GLU A 407 -15.79 3.60 -18.37
CA GLU A 407 -16.04 5.04 -18.35
C GLU A 407 -15.64 5.68 -17.00
N PRO A 408 -15.16 6.93 -17.00
CA PRO A 408 -14.91 7.66 -15.76
C PRO A 408 -16.21 7.91 -14.97
N ALA A 409 -16.17 7.77 -13.65
CA ALA A 409 -17.29 8.20 -12.81
C ALA A 409 -17.37 9.73 -12.72
N THR A 410 -18.58 10.28 -12.84
CA THR A 410 -18.86 11.72 -12.68
C THR A 410 -19.14 12.11 -11.23
N VAL A 411 -19.68 11.18 -10.44
CA VAL A 411 -19.98 11.34 -9.00
C VAL A 411 -19.67 10.03 -8.29
N LEU A 412 -19.11 10.13 -7.09
CA LEU A 412 -18.83 8.98 -6.23
C LEU A 412 -19.69 8.99 -4.96
N PRO A 413 -20.05 7.82 -4.41
CA PRO A 413 -20.49 7.74 -3.02
C PRO A 413 -19.32 8.11 -2.08
N MET A 414 -19.60 8.17 -0.78
CA MET A 414 -18.55 8.37 0.23
C MET A 414 -17.72 9.66 0.03
N ALA A 415 -18.32 10.70 -0.57
CA ALA A 415 -17.68 11.97 -0.91
C ALA A 415 -18.45 13.17 -0.31
N GLN A 416 -19.02 14.04 -1.16
CA GLN A 416 -19.67 15.32 -0.80
C GLN A 416 -20.68 15.27 0.35
N ARG A 417 -21.32 14.11 0.58
CA ARG A 417 -22.28 13.93 1.68
C ARG A 417 -21.63 13.98 3.07
N TYR A 418 -20.37 13.58 3.20
CA TYR A 418 -19.76 13.26 4.49
C TYR A 418 -18.66 14.21 4.91
N PHE A 419 -18.07 14.94 3.97
CA PHE A 419 -16.91 15.80 4.24
C PHE A 419 -17.32 17.27 4.19
N LEU A 420 -16.79 18.04 5.15
CA LEU A 420 -17.00 19.48 5.21
C LEU A 420 -16.20 20.19 4.10
N PHE A 421 -15.08 19.59 3.68
CA PHE A 421 -14.18 20.03 2.62
C PHE A 421 -13.74 18.84 1.78
#